data_AF-A0A1V5VP31-F1
#
_entry.id   AF-A0A1V5VP31-F1
#
_cell.length_a   1.000
_cell.length_b   1.000
_cell.length_c   1.000
_cell.angle_alpha   90.00
_cell.angle_beta   90.00
_cell.angle_gamma   90.00
#
_symmetry.space_group_name_H-M   'P 1'
#
loop_
_entity.id
_entity.type
_entity.pdbx_description
1 polymer ?
#
loop_
_entity_poly.entity_id
_entity_poly.type
_entity_poly.pdbx_seq_one_letter_code
_entity_poly.pdbx_strand_id
1 'polypeptide(L)'
;MESIPVYLERINQILNNFKQKGCATVTTADIIRQYSGGFFSNRDVSPVFSFNAQFGKLLKRNMRNLGISEARSNVPINDDQGHPTCTSEWKLL
;
A
#
# COMPACT_ATOMS: atom_id res chain seq x y z
N MET A 1 -9.39 13.46 17.48
CA MET A 1 -8.45 12.85 16.54
C MET A 1 -9.10 12.91 15.16
N GLU A 2 -8.59 13.74 14.26
CA GLU A 2 -9.01 13.70 12.86
C GLU A 2 -8.42 12.45 12.23
N SER A 3 -9.26 11.44 11.95
CA SER A 3 -8.85 10.29 11.14
C SER A 3 -9.08 10.64 9.68
N ILE A 4 -8.03 10.66 8.86
CA ILE A 4 -8.19 10.72 7.40
C ILE A 4 -8.92 9.44 6.98
N PRO A 5 -10.16 9.52 6.46
CA PRO A 5 -10.87 8.32 6.02
C PRO A 5 -10.11 7.71 4.85
N VAL A 6 -9.63 6.47 5.04
CA VAL A 6 -9.12 5.69 3.92
C VAL A 6 -10.30 5.00 3.24
N TYR A 7 -10.63 5.45 2.03
CA TYR A 7 -11.78 4.95 1.28
C TYR A 7 -11.42 3.67 0.54
N LEU A 8 -12.00 2.54 0.97
CA LEU A 8 -11.78 1.22 0.33
C LEU A 8 -12.19 1.21 -1.15
N GLU A 9 -13.22 1.98 -1.52
CA GLU A 9 -13.65 2.14 -2.90
C GLU A 9 -12.53 2.70 -3.79
N ARG A 10 -11.84 3.74 -3.30
CA ARG A 10 -10.70 4.33 -4.02
C ARG A 10 -9.54 3.35 -4.14
N ILE A 11 -9.27 2.56 -3.10
CA ILE A 11 -8.26 1.48 -3.19
C ILE A 11 -8.67 0.46 -4.25
N ASN A 12 -9.94 0.08 -4.31
CA ASN A 12 -10.43 -0.88 -5.30
C ASN A 12 -10.29 -0.34 -6.73
N GLN A 13 -10.59 0.94 -6.95
CA GLN A 13 -10.36 1.62 -8.23
C GLN A 13 -8.88 1.60 -8.65
N ILE A 14 -7.97 1.89 -7.70
CA ILE A 14 -6.52 1.83 -7.94
C ILE A 14 -6.09 0.41 -8.34
N LEU A 15 -6.53 -0.61 -7.60
CA LEU A 15 -6.20 -2.01 -7.89
C LEU A 15 -6.74 -2.44 -9.26
N ASN A 16 -7.97 -2.06 -9.60
CA ASN A 16 -8.55 -2.35 -10.91
C ASN A 16 -7.79 -1.66 -12.05
N ASN A 17 -7.28 -0.44 -11.84
CA ASN A 17 -6.42 0.23 -12.82
C ASN A 17 -5.13 -0.58 -13.07
N PHE A 18 -4.48 -1.10 -12.02
CA PHE A 18 -3.33 -1.98 -12.18
C PHE A 18 -3.67 -3.29 -12.91
N LYS A 19 -4.83 -3.91 -12.60
CA LYS A 19 -5.31 -5.10 -13.34
C LYS A 19 -5.50 -4.81 -14.82
N GLN A 20 -6.13 -3.68 -15.16
CA GLN A 20 -6.36 -3.26 -16.55
C GLN A 20 -5.06 -2.97 -17.31
N LYS A 21 -4.01 -2.55 -16.60
CA LYS A 21 -2.64 -2.39 -17.15
C LYS A 21 -1.88 -3.72 -17.29
N GLY A 22 -2.49 -4.85 -16.94
CA GLY A 22 -1.88 -6.18 -17.03
C GLY A 22 -0.91 -6.50 -15.89
N CYS A 23 -0.90 -5.74 -14.79
CA CYS A 23 -0.06 -6.03 -13.64
C CYS A 23 -0.56 -7.30 -12.93
N ALA A 24 0.33 -8.28 -12.72
CA ALA A 24 0.03 -9.45 -11.90
C ALA A 24 0.23 -9.20 -10.40
N THR A 25 1.14 -8.28 -10.06
CA THR A 25 1.48 -7.89 -8.70
C THR A 25 1.62 -6.37 -8.58
N VAL A 26 1.42 -5.86 -7.36
CA VAL A 26 1.60 -4.45 -6.97
C VAL A 26 2.18 -4.37 -5.56
N THR A 27 2.88 -3.29 -5.22
CA THR A 27 3.34 -3.08 -3.84
C THR A 27 2.42 -2.16 -3.05
N THR A 28 2.47 -2.22 -1.72
CA THR A 28 1.83 -1.22 -0.86
C THR A 28 2.30 0.19 -1.23
N ALA A 29 3.58 0.37 -1.54
CA ALA A 29 4.12 1.64 -2.00
C ALA A 29 3.46 2.14 -3.28
N ASP A 30 3.22 1.28 -4.28
CA ASP A 30 2.54 1.65 -5.52
C ASP A 30 1.10 2.10 -5.27
N ILE A 31 0.39 1.39 -4.40
CA ILE A 31 -0.99 1.74 -4.03
C ILE A 31 -1.01 3.08 -3.30
N ILE A 32 -0.09 3.30 -2.36
CA ILE A 32 0.04 4.56 -1.63
C ILE A 32 0.37 5.71 -2.59
N ARG A 33 1.30 5.55 -3.53
CA ARG A 33 1.62 6.58 -4.53
C ARG A 33 0.38 7.01 -5.32
N GLN A 34 -0.44 6.07 -5.76
CA GLN A 34 -1.69 6.39 -6.46
C GLN A 34 -2.75 7.00 -5.52
N TYR A 35 -2.74 6.61 -4.24
CA TYR A 35 -3.72 7.07 -3.25
C TYR A 35 -3.43 8.47 -2.70
N SER A 36 -2.18 8.77 -2.34
CA SER A 36 -1.76 10.02 -1.68
C SER A 36 -0.85 10.90 -2.52
N GLY A 37 -0.49 10.50 -3.74
CA GLY A 37 0.41 11.26 -4.63
C GLY A 37 1.90 11.06 -4.36
N GLY A 38 2.24 10.24 -3.36
CA GLY A 38 3.63 9.88 -3.02
C GLY A 38 3.69 8.89 -1.87
N PHE A 39 4.80 8.16 -1.78
CA PHE A 39 5.14 7.22 -0.72
C PHE A 39 6.35 7.75 0.05
N PHE A 40 6.12 8.15 1.30
CA PHE A 40 7.14 8.73 2.17
C PHE A 40 7.26 7.89 3.43
N SER A 41 8.48 7.56 3.83
CA SER A 41 8.74 6.88 5.09
C SER A 41 8.84 7.90 6.22
N ASN A 42 7.97 7.78 7.23
CA ASN A 42 8.10 8.60 8.43
C ASN A 42 9.27 8.05 9.26
N ARG A 43 10.46 8.58 8.99
CA ARG A 43 11.65 8.34 9.81
C ARG A 43 11.32 8.83 11.23
N ASP A 44 11.71 8.07 12.24
CA ASP A 44 11.47 8.32 13.68
C ASP A 44 10.05 8.04 14.22
N VAL A 45 9.11 7.59 13.38
CA VAL A 45 7.78 7.16 13.85
C VAL A 45 7.75 5.65 13.99
N SER A 46 7.40 5.16 15.19
CA SER A 46 7.20 3.73 15.43
C SER A 46 6.26 3.13 14.37
N PRO A 47 6.51 1.90 13.87
CA PRO A 47 5.64 1.24 12.89
C PRO A 47 4.16 1.18 13.32
N VAL A 48 3.87 1.26 14.62
CA VAL A 48 2.50 1.35 15.14
C VAL A 48 1.78 2.63 14.69
N PHE A 49 2.50 3.72 14.48
CA PHE A 49 1.97 5.02 14.06
C PHE A 49 2.31 5.36 12.60
N SER A 50 3.11 4.53 11.93
CA SER A 50 3.44 4.72 10.52
C SER A 50 2.21 4.55 9.64
N PHE A 51 1.90 5.57 8.83
CA PHE A 51 0.83 5.52 7.84
C PHE A 51 1.00 4.30 6.92
N ASN A 52 2.21 4.03 6.45
CA ASN A 52 2.49 2.92 5.52
C ASN A 52 2.18 1.56 6.15
N ALA A 53 2.54 1.38 7.43
CA ALA A 53 2.24 0.15 8.17
C ALA A 53 0.75 -0.01 8.44
N GLN A 54 0.05 1.08 8.80
CA GLN A 54 -1.40 1.05 8.99
C GLN A 54 -2.15 0.82 7.67
N PHE A 55 -1.65 1.37 6.56
CA PHE A 55 -2.18 1.12 5.23
C PHE A 55 -1.98 -0.34 4.81
N GLY A 56 -0.79 -0.92 5.06
CA GLY A 56 -0.55 -2.35 4.86
C GLY A 56 -1.52 -3.23 5.67
N LYS A 57 -1.77 -2.90 6.95
CA LYS A 57 -2.77 -3.59 7.79
C LYS A 57 -4.19 -3.44 7.24
N LEU A 58 -4.54 -2.27 6.71
CA LEU A 58 -5.82 -2.01 6.05
C LEU A 58 -6.01 -2.89 4.81
N LEU A 59 -4.96 -3.07 3.99
CA LEU A 59 -5.01 -3.97 2.84
C LEU A 59 -5.16 -5.42 3.31
N LYS A 60 -4.36 -5.83 4.30
CA LYS A 60 -4.37 -7.18 4.85
C LYS A 60 -5.74 -7.57 5.41
N ARG A 61 -6.39 -6.68 6.17
CA ARG A 61 -7.72 -6.94 6.75
C ARG A 61 -8.84 -6.98 5.70
N ASN A 62 -8.61 -6.47 4.48
CA ASN A 62 -9.60 -6.39 3.40
C ASN A 62 -9.21 -7.19 2.14
N MET A 63 -8.20 -8.08 2.21
CA MET A 63 -7.69 -8.83 1.05
C MET A 63 -8.78 -9.48 0.21
N ARG A 64 -9.72 -10.16 0.86
CA ARG A 64 -10.86 -10.82 0.21
C ARG A 64 -11.77 -9.83 -0.52
N ASN A 65 -12.07 -8.69 0.10
CA ASN A 65 -12.95 -7.66 -0.48
C ASN A 65 -12.27 -6.90 -1.62
N LEU A 66 -10.95 -6.77 -1.56
CA LEU A 66 -10.13 -6.08 -2.55
C LEU A 66 -9.66 -7.00 -3.69
N GLY A 67 -9.92 -8.30 -3.61
CA GLY A 67 -9.46 -9.28 -4.61
C GLY A 67 -7.94 -9.27 -4.75
N ILE A 68 -7.23 -9.34 -3.61
CA ILE A 68 -5.76 -9.41 -3.55
C ILE A 68 -5.32 -10.48 -2.54
N SER A 69 -4.07 -10.95 -2.66
CA SER A 69 -3.41 -11.76 -1.64
C SER A 69 -1.96 -11.29 -1.42
N GLU A 70 -1.45 -11.40 -0.18
CA GLU A 70 -0.05 -11.05 0.10
C GLU A 70 0.88 -12.11 -0.52
N ALA A 71 1.74 -11.68 -1.45
CA ALA A 71 2.73 -12.54 -2.08
C ALA A 71 4.04 -12.55 -1.30
N ARG A 72 4.52 -11.36 -0.90
CA ARG A 72 5.75 -11.17 -0.11
C ARG A 72 5.59 -10.00 0.85
N SER A 73 6.22 -10.09 2.02
CA SER A 73 6.33 -9.00 2.98
C SER A 73 7.79 -8.54 3.11
N ASN A 74 8.01 -7.33 3.62
CA ASN A 74 9.36 -6.77 3.85
C ASN A 74 10.24 -6.69 2.60
N VAL A 75 9.64 -6.43 1.43
CA VAL A 75 10.36 -6.20 0.17
C VAL A 75 11.10 -4.87 0.28
N PRO A 76 12.45 -4.83 0.18
CA PRO A 76 13.22 -3.60 0.25
C PRO A 76 12.87 -2.66 -0.91
N ILE A 77 12.72 -1.37 -0.61
CA ILE A 77 12.44 -0.32 -1.58
C ILE A 77 12.96 1.03 -1.04
N ASN A 78 13.15 2.01 -1.92
CA ASN A 78 13.32 3.39 -1.48
C ASN A 78 11.99 4.15 -1.54
N ASP A 79 11.76 5.02 -0.57
CA ASP A 79 10.67 5.99 -0.63
C ASP A 79 10.94 7.08 -1.67
N ASP A 80 9.98 7.97 -1.88
CA ASP A 80 10.08 9.03 -2.91
C ASP A 80 11.07 10.15 -2.52
N GLN A 81 11.71 10.07 -1.35
CA GLN A 81 12.85 10.91 -0.92
C GLN A 81 14.19 10.16 -1.02
N GLY A 82 14.20 8.91 -1.49
CA GLY A 82 15.40 8.09 -1.61
C GLY A 82 15.80 7.37 -0.32
N HIS A 83 14.95 7.36 0.71
CA HIS A 83 15.24 6.68 1.96
C HIS A 83 14.94 5.18 1.88
N PRO A 84 15.83 4.31 2.39
CA PRO A 84 15.60 2.88 2.41
C PRO A 84 14.46 2.52 3.38
N THR A 85 13.55 1.69 2.91
CA THR A 85 12.41 1.18 3.65
C THR A 85 11.97 -0.19 3.12
N CYS A 86 10.82 -0.68 3.55
CA CYS A 86 10.23 -1.90 3.02
C CYS A 86 8.73 -1.76 2.74
N THR A 87 8.23 -2.64 1.88
CA THR A 87 6.83 -2.72 1.48
C THR A 87 6.36 -4.18 1.45
N SER A 88 5.04 -4.41 1.43
CA SER A 88 4.47 -5.70 1.00
C SER A 88 4.23 -5.67 -0.51
N GLU A 89 4.30 -6.85 -1.13
CA GLU A 89 3.88 -7.12 -2.49
C GLU A 89 2.59 -7.96 -2.46
N TRP A 90 1.64 -7.58 -3.30
CA TRP A 90 0.30 -8.13 -3.38
C TRP A 90 0.07 -8.70 -4.77
N LYS A 91 -0.42 -9.93 -4.83
CA LYS A 91 -0.95 -10.54 -6.05
C LYS A 91 -2.37 -10.02 -6.29
N LEU A 92 -2.64 -9.61 -7.53
CA LEU A 92 -3.98 -9.24 -7.98
C LEU A 92 -4.75 -10.50 -8.40
N LEU A 93 -5.98 -10.66 -7.88
CA LEU A 93 -6.85 -11.82 -8.13
C LEU A 93 -7.97 -11.53 -9.12
#